data_AF-A0A060Z561-F1
#
_entry.id   AF-A0A060Z561-F1
#
_cell.length_a   1.000
_cell.length_b   1.000
_cell.length_c   1.000
_cell.angle_alpha   90.00
_cell.angle_beta   90.00
_cell.angle_gamma   90.00
#
_symmetry.space_group_name_H-M   'P 1'
#
loop_
_entity.id
_entity.type
_entity.pdbx_description
1 polymer ?
#
loop_
_entity_poly.entity_id
_entity_poly.type
_entity_poly.pdbx_seq_one_letter_code
_entity_poly.pdbx_strand_id
1 'polypeptide(L)' 'MVWGGISLGGRTALHVLARGSLTAIRYRDEILRPLVRPYAGVVGPGFLLMQDNARPHVAGVC' A
#
# COMPACT_ATOMS: atom_id res chain seq x y z
N MET A 1 3.02 -4.37 12.99
CA MET A 1 1.96 -4.50 11.97
C MET A 1 2.62 -4.93 10.67
N VAL A 2 1.94 -5.68 9.82
CA VAL A 2 2.45 -6.02 8.49
C VAL A 2 1.49 -5.50 7.43
N TRP A 3 2.03 -5.13 6.27
CA TRP A 3 1.24 -4.79 5.09
C TRP A 3 1.61 -5.72 3.94
N GLY A 4 0.63 -6.12 3.15
CA GLY A 4 0.83 -6.86 1.91
C GLY A 4 -0.39 -6.78 1.01
N GLY A 5 -0.16 -6.76 -0.30
CA GLY A 5 -1.19 -6.84 -1.32
C GLY A 5 -1.20 -8.19 -2.03
N ILE A 6 -2.39 -8.63 -2.43
CA ILE A 6 -2.59 -9.84 -3.25
C ILE A 6 -3.48 -9.50 -4.44
N SER A 7 -3.32 -10.24 -5.53
CA SER A 7 -4.14 -10.21 -6.73
C SER A 7 -4.25 -11.61 -7.31
N LEU A 8 -5.06 -11.82 -8.35
CA LEU A 8 -5.24 -13.12 -8.97
C LEU A 8 -3.93 -13.76 -9.45
N GLY A 9 -3.00 -12.96 -10.00
CA GLY A 9 -1.75 -13.43 -10.60
C GLY A 9 -0.50 -13.22 -9.76
N GLY A 10 -0.61 -12.72 -8.53
CA GLY A 10 0.58 -12.36 -7.76
C GLY A 10 0.32 -11.67 -6.43
N ARG A 11 1.41 -11.32 -5.76
CA ARG A 11 1.42 -10.64 -4.46
C ARG A 11 2.59 -9.67 -4.36
N THR A 12 2.47 -8.66 -3.51
CA THR A 12 3.62 -7.84 -3.12
C THR A 12 4.48 -8.60 -2.09
N ALA A 13 5.70 -8.11 -1.85
CA ALA A 13 6.42 -8.46 -0.63
C ALA A 13 5.63 -8.01 0.61
N LEU A 14 5.76 -8.75 1.71
CA LEU A 14 5.24 -8.31 3.01
C LEU A 14 6.18 -7.25 3.57
N HIS A 15 5.61 -6.12 3.96
CA HIS A 15 6.34 -5.03 4.59
C HIS A 15 6.05 -5.00 6.09
N VAL A 16 7.10 -5.08 6.90
CA VAL A 16 6.98 -4.99 8.35
C VAL A 16 7.01 -3.52 8.74
N LEU A 17 5.88 -3.02 9.23
CA LEU A 17 5.79 -1.69 9.82
C LEU A 17 6.39 -1.75 11.22
N ALA A 18 7.65 -1.32 11.33
CA ALA A 18 8.38 -1.27 12.58
C ALA A 18 7.89 -0.09 13.44
N ARG A 19 7.48 -0.41 14.68
CA ARG A 19 7.10 0.48 15.80
C ARG A 19 6.02 1.56 15.50
N GLY A 20 5.10 1.75 16.44
CA GLY A 20 4.07 2.80 16.36
C GLY A 20 2.89 2.45 15.43
N SER A 21 1.93 3.37 15.35
CA SER A 21 0.77 3.27 14.47
C SER A 21 1.12 3.64 13.03
N LEU A 22 0.36 3.08 12.08
CA LEU A 22 0.39 3.52 10.70
C LEU A 22 -0.29 4.89 10.60
N THR A 23 0.44 5.90 10.12
CA THR A 23 -0.12 7.22 9.81
C THR A 23 -0.27 7.36 8.31
N ALA A 24 -1.05 8.35 7.83
CA ALA A 24 -1.23 8.56 6.39
C ALA A 24 0.08 8.89 5.66
N ILE A 25 0.98 9.65 6.31
CA ILE A 25 2.31 9.97 5.77
C ILE A 25 3.14 8.69 5.62
N ARG A 26 3.17 7.85 6.66
CA ARG A 26 3.87 6.56 6.61
C ARG A 26 3.25 5.63 5.59
N TYR A 27 1.93 5.61 5.45
CA TYR A 27 1.25 4.82 4.43
C TYR A 27 1.67 5.24 3.02
N ARG A 28 1.75 6.54 2.75
CA ARG A 28 2.26 7.03 1.47
C ARG A 28 3.71 6.62 1.23
N ASP A 29 4.58 6.85 2.22
CA ASP A 29 6.04 6.78 2.03
C ASP A 29 6.62 5.36 2.20
N GLU A 30 6.04 4.54 3.07
CA GLU A 30 6.47 3.15 3.32
C GLU A 30 5.70 2.13 2.49
N ILE A 31 4.47 2.44 2.04
CA ILE A 31 3.60 1.48 1.33
C ILE A 31 3.28 1.90 -0.10
N LEU A 32 2.60 3.04 -0.29
CA LEU A 32 2.08 3.40 -1.62
C LEU A 32 3.19 3.65 -2.64
N ARG A 33 4.18 4.47 -2.28
CA ARG A 33 5.29 4.83 -3.16
C ARG A 33 6.23 3.66 -3.47
N PRO A 34 6.73 2.89 -2.48
CA PRO A 34 7.73 1.86 -2.75
C PRO A 34 7.15 0.50 -3.13
N LEU A 35 5.87 0.19 -2.80
CA LEU A 35 5.31 -1.14 -3.04
C LEU A 35 4.15 -1.10 -4.03
N VAL A 36 3.12 -0.28 -3.77
CA VAL A 36 1.90 -0.28 -4.60
C VAL A 36 2.16 0.30 -5.98
N ARG A 37 2.85 1.45 -6.09
CA ARG A 37 3.08 2.11 -7.37
C ARG A 37 3.92 1.26 -8.33
N PRO A 38 5.03 0.62 -7.91
CA PRO A 38 5.74 -0.32 -8.77
C PRO A 38 4.89 -1.52 -9.17
N TYR A 39 4.14 -2.10 -8.23
CA TYR A 39 3.26 -3.24 -8.52
C TYR A 39 2.16 -2.89 -9.53
N ALA A 40 1.57 -1.70 -9.41
CA ALA A 40 0.62 -1.16 -10.38
C ALA A 40 1.23 -1.06 -11.79
N GLY A 41 2.50 -0.65 -11.89
CA GLY A 41 3.23 -0.63 -13.16
C GLY A 41 3.44 -2.01 -13.78
N VAL A 42 3.64 -3.04 -12.95
CA VAL A 42 3.76 -4.44 -13.41
C VAL A 42 2.42 -5.01 -13.86
N VAL A 43 1.34 -4.75 -13.11
CA VAL A 43 -0.02 -5.21 -13.49
C VAL A 43 -0.51 -4.48 -14.74
N GLY A 44 -0.18 -3.20 -14.88
CA GLY A 44 -0.49 -2.40 -16.05
C GLY A 44 -1.86 -1.71 -16.00
N PRO A 45 -2.37 -1.27 -17.18
CA PRO A 45 -3.63 -0.56 -17.29
C PRO A 45 -4.79 -1.34 -16.67
N GLY A 46 -5.61 -0.67 -15.85
CA GLY A 46 -6.72 -1.29 -15.13
C GLY A 46 -6.40 -1.76 -13.72
N PHE A 47 -5.15 -1.57 -13.24
CA PHE A 47 -4.84 -1.78 -11.83
C PHE A 47 -5.75 -0.92 -10.92
N LEU A 48 -6.43 -1.58 -9.99
CA LEU A 48 -7.24 -0.97 -8.95
C LEU A 48 -6.69 -1.36 -7.58
N LEU A 49 -6.31 -0.38 -6.76
CA LEU A 49 -5.97 -0.63 -5.37
C LEU A 49 -7.26 -0.79 -4.55
N MET A 50 -7.49 -1.98 -3.99
CA MET A 50 -8.56 -2.22 -3.02
C MET A 50 -7.99 -2.25 -1.60
N GLN A 51 -8.53 -1.41 -0.72
CA GLN A 51 -8.12 -1.29 0.68
C GLN A 51 -9.34 -0.93 1.54
N ASP A 52 -9.24 -1.11 2.85
CA ASP A 52 -10.27 -0.69 3.79
C ASP A 52 -10.33 0.84 3.98
N ASN A 53 -11.30 1.30 4.76
CA ASN A 53 -11.52 2.72 5.06
C ASN A 53 -10.76 3.21 6.31
N ALA A 54 -9.69 2.54 6.74
CA ALA A 54 -8.90 3.03 7.86
C ALA A 54 -8.39 4.45 7.59
N ARG A 55 -8.40 5.33 8.60
CA ARG A 55 -8.03 6.76 8.42
C ARG A 55 -6.71 6.98 7.66
N PRO A 56 -5.61 6.23 7.92
CA PRO A 56 -4.37 6.38 7.17
C PRO A 56 -4.48 6.10 5.67
N HIS A 57 -5.45 5.29 5.24
CA HIS A 57 -5.64 4.85 3.86
C HIS A 57 -6.43 5.86 3.01
N VAL A 58 -7.27 6.67 3.66
CA VAL A 58 -8.19 7.62 3.00
C VAL A 58 -7.86 9.09 3.27
N ALA A 59 -6.97 9.38 4.22
CA ALA A 59 -6.57 10.74 4.53
C ALA A 59 -5.69 11.32 3.41
N GLY A 60 -6.01 12.56 2.98
CA GLY A 60 -5.14 13.34 2.11
C GLY A 60 -3.85 13.72 2.83
N VAL A 61 -2.73 13.66 2.12
CA VAL A 61 -1.41 14.05 2.61
C VAL A 61 -0.75 15.00 1.62
N CYS A 62 -0.19 16.10 2.12
CA CYS A 62 0.52 17.13 1.34
C CYS A 62 1.82 16.59 0.74
#